data_AF-A0A259LY37-F1
#
_entry.id   AF-A0A259LY37-F1
#
_cell.length_a   1.000
_cell.length_b   1.000
_cell.length_c   1.000
_cell.angle_alpha   90.00
_cell.angle_beta   90.00
_cell.angle_gamma   90.00
#
_symmetry.space_group_name_H-M   'P 1'
#
loop_
_entity.id
_entity.type
_entity.pdbx_description
1 polymer ?
#
loop_
_entity_poly.entity_id
_entity_poly.type
_entity_poly.pdbx_seq_one_letter_code
_entity_poly.pdbx_strand_id
1 'polypeptide(L)'
;MSTILVLHGPNLNMLGTREPEVYGYETLADIDDRLREKAAAKGHHLLHLQSNAEYELIERMHEARAEGVDFLNVIRGQIHTDAAMTNVIPVQGMRSAPHLDFAGRIRAEVGLPTFHAARIPDVATARHAVASGQLDMVGMTRAHMADPLIVAKIMAGREEDIRPCVGANYCLDRIYQAGDALCTHNAATGRELTMPHDDQITQAAARKHVVVVGAGPAGLEAARVAAMRGHKVTVFEAAPDAGGQLRLAAQSARRREMIGIIDWR
;
A
#
# COMPACT_ATOMS: atom_id res chain seq x y z
N MET A 1 -13.02 11.87 -20.50
CA MET A 1 -13.91 10.69 -20.49
C MET A 1 -13.00 9.48 -20.66
N SER A 2 -12.95 8.58 -19.68
CA SER A 2 -12.07 7.40 -19.70
C SER A 2 -12.90 6.14 -19.90
N THR A 3 -12.33 5.13 -20.54
CA THR A 3 -12.91 3.77 -20.62
C THR A 3 -12.32 2.91 -19.51
N ILE A 4 -13.18 2.28 -18.71
CA ILE A 4 -12.80 1.37 -17.64
C ILE A 4 -13.27 -0.02 -18.03
N LEU A 5 -12.35 -0.96 -18.20
CA LEU A 5 -12.65 -2.36 -18.43
C LEU A 5 -12.49 -3.15 -17.13
N VAL A 6 -13.56 -3.79 -16.67
CA VAL A 6 -13.54 -4.69 -15.51
C VAL A 6 -13.60 -6.13 -15.99
N LEU A 7 -12.57 -6.91 -15.67
CA LEU A 7 -12.51 -8.34 -15.98
C LEU A 7 -12.80 -9.14 -14.72
N HIS A 8 -13.95 -9.80 -14.71
CA HIS A 8 -14.39 -10.66 -13.64
C HIS A 8 -13.86 -12.08 -13.86
N GLY A 9 -13.15 -12.58 -12.87
CA GLY A 9 -12.58 -13.93 -12.91
C GLY A 9 -13.62 -15.06 -12.84
N PRO A 10 -13.13 -16.31 -12.83
CA PRO A 10 -13.98 -17.48 -12.76
C PRO A 10 -14.85 -17.51 -11.50
N ASN A 11 -16.04 -18.10 -11.63
CA ASN A 11 -17.07 -18.30 -10.61
C ASN A 11 -17.75 -17.02 -10.09
N LEU A 12 -17.37 -15.82 -10.55
CA LEU A 12 -18.08 -14.59 -10.14
C LEU A 12 -19.50 -14.51 -10.70
N ASN A 13 -19.81 -15.24 -11.77
CA ASN A 13 -21.19 -15.45 -12.25
C ASN A 13 -22.09 -16.16 -11.23
N MET A 14 -21.53 -16.79 -10.19
CA MET A 14 -22.28 -17.50 -9.15
C MET A 14 -22.61 -16.61 -7.93
N LEU A 15 -22.18 -15.34 -7.92
CA LEU A 15 -22.53 -14.39 -6.85
C LEU A 15 -24.06 -14.26 -6.72
N GLY A 16 -24.55 -14.19 -5.48
CA GLY A 16 -25.97 -14.12 -5.16
C GLY A 16 -26.77 -15.40 -5.37
N THR A 17 -26.18 -16.46 -5.93
CA THR A 17 -26.87 -17.74 -6.20
C THR A 17 -26.23 -18.94 -5.51
N ARG A 18 -24.90 -19.00 -5.44
CA ARG A 18 -24.18 -20.03 -4.70
C ARG A 18 -24.14 -19.68 -3.23
N GLU A 19 -24.73 -20.53 -2.38
CA GLU A 19 -24.68 -20.41 -0.91
C GLU A 19 -24.90 -18.96 -0.43
N PRO A 20 -25.99 -18.29 -0.87
CA PRO A 20 -26.17 -16.84 -0.65
C PRO A 20 -26.28 -16.46 0.83
N GLU A 21 -26.67 -17.40 1.69
CA GLU A 21 -26.62 -17.26 3.14
C GLU A 21 -25.19 -17.10 3.69
N VAL A 22 -24.17 -17.55 2.95
CA VAL A 22 -22.74 -17.43 3.30
C VAL A 22 -22.11 -16.22 2.60
N TYR A 23 -22.31 -16.10 1.29
CA TYR A 23 -21.58 -15.11 0.46
C TYR A 23 -22.37 -13.83 0.17
N GLY A 24 -23.63 -13.76 0.59
CA GLY A 24 -24.54 -12.65 0.31
C GLY A 24 -25.41 -12.90 -0.92
N TYR A 25 -26.50 -12.12 -1.01
CA TYR A 25 -27.51 -12.21 -2.05
C TYR A 25 -27.24 -11.29 -3.25
N GLU A 26 -26.21 -10.45 -3.16
CA GLU A 26 -25.84 -9.54 -4.23
C GLU A 26 -25.25 -10.33 -5.41
N THR A 27 -25.81 -10.12 -6.60
CA THR A 27 -25.37 -10.79 -7.83
C THR A 27 -24.28 -9.99 -8.55
N LEU A 28 -23.60 -10.62 -9.50
CA LEU A 28 -22.66 -9.90 -10.37
C LEU A 28 -23.34 -8.79 -11.18
N ALA A 29 -24.59 -9.00 -11.61
CA ALA A 29 -25.37 -8.01 -12.33
C ALA A 29 -25.62 -6.76 -11.47
N ASP A 30 -25.98 -6.94 -10.19
CA ASP A 30 -26.16 -5.83 -9.24
C ASP A 30 -24.87 -5.01 -9.07
N ILE A 31 -23.72 -5.71 -9.01
CA ILE A 31 -22.40 -5.07 -8.93
C ILE A 31 -22.10 -4.28 -10.20
N ASP A 32 -22.31 -4.88 -11.37
CA ASP A 32 -22.02 -4.27 -12.68
C ASP A 32 -22.91 -3.04 -12.94
N ASP A 33 -24.19 -3.10 -12.57
CA ASP A 33 -25.10 -1.96 -12.70
C ASP A 33 -24.67 -0.80 -11.79
N ARG A 34 -24.30 -1.08 -10.54
CA ARG A 34 -23.78 -0.06 -9.63
C ARG A 34 -22.45 0.52 -10.10
N LEU A 35 -21.57 -0.30 -10.67
CA LEU A 35 -20.33 0.19 -11.28
C LEU A 35 -20.64 1.09 -12.47
N ARG A 36 -21.61 0.71 -13.32
CA ARG A 36 -22.03 1.47 -14.50
C ARG A 36 -22.59 2.83 -14.11
N GLU A 37 -23.47 2.87 -13.10
CA GLU A 37 -24.02 4.11 -12.56
C GLU A 37 -22.91 5.04 -12.03
N LYS A 38 -21.98 4.49 -11.24
CA LYS A 38 -20.83 5.26 -10.70
C LYS A 38 -19.93 5.80 -11.81
N ALA A 39 -19.62 4.99 -12.82
CA ALA A 39 -18.81 5.41 -13.96
C ALA A 39 -19.53 6.50 -14.77
N ALA A 40 -20.81 6.32 -15.08
CA ALA A 40 -21.62 7.29 -15.81
C ALA A 40 -21.74 8.62 -15.06
N ALA A 41 -21.99 8.58 -13.75
CA ALA A 41 -22.04 9.78 -12.89
C ALA A 41 -20.71 10.57 -12.85
N LYS A 42 -19.59 9.93 -13.21
CA LYS A 42 -18.26 10.55 -13.32
C LYS A 42 -17.84 10.85 -14.76
N GLY A 43 -18.71 10.60 -15.75
CA GLY A 43 -18.41 10.82 -17.16
C GLY A 43 -17.38 9.83 -17.72
N HIS A 44 -17.46 8.57 -17.30
CA HIS A 44 -16.62 7.47 -17.76
C HIS A 44 -17.46 6.38 -18.42
N HIS A 45 -16.88 5.67 -19.37
CA HIS A 45 -17.48 4.50 -19.99
C HIS A 45 -17.04 3.24 -19.23
N LEU A 46 -17.98 2.34 -18.93
CA LEU A 46 -17.68 1.07 -18.29
C LEU A 46 -17.93 -0.08 -19.26
N LEU A 47 -16.91 -0.89 -19.46
CA LEU A 47 -16.96 -2.20 -20.10
C LEU A 47 -16.72 -3.25 -19.02
N HIS A 48 -17.37 -4.41 -19.14
CA HIS A 48 -17.12 -5.53 -18.26
C HIS A 48 -17.22 -6.85 -19.03
N LEU A 49 -16.45 -7.84 -18.59
CA LEU A 49 -16.56 -9.22 -19.05
C LEU A 49 -16.38 -10.15 -17.85
N GLN A 50 -17.22 -11.16 -17.75
CA GLN A 50 -16.98 -12.31 -16.89
C GLN A 50 -16.76 -13.54 -17.74
N SER A 51 -15.75 -14.32 -17.42
CA SER A 51 -15.60 -15.65 -17.98
C SER A 51 -15.03 -16.64 -16.97
N ASN A 52 -15.48 -17.89 -17.10
CA ASN A 52 -14.89 -19.03 -16.41
C ASN A 52 -13.72 -19.64 -17.19
N ALA A 53 -13.52 -19.19 -18.43
CA ALA A 53 -12.41 -19.60 -19.28
C ALA A 53 -11.34 -18.49 -19.30
N GLU A 54 -10.14 -18.82 -18.85
CA GLU A 54 -9.03 -17.85 -18.76
C GLU A 54 -8.65 -17.27 -20.13
N TYR A 55 -8.77 -18.04 -21.22
CA TYR A 55 -8.42 -17.58 -22.56
C TYR A 55 -9.32 -16.42 -23.02
N GLU A 56 -10.61 -16.41 -22.66
CA GLU A 56 -11.53 -15.33 -23.04
C GLU A 56 -11.15 -14.01 -22.33
N LEU A 57 -10.68 -14.10 -21.08
CA LEU A 57 -10.17 -12.94 -20.36
C LEU A 57 -8.88 -12.41 -20.98
N ILE A 58 -8.01 -13.29 -21.46
CA ILE A 58 -6.77 -12.93 -22.17
C ILE A 58 -7.10 -12.25 -23.51
N GLU A 59 -7.96 -12.86 -24.33
CA GLU A 59 -8.42 -12.28 -25.59
C GLU A 59 -9.02 -10.89 -25.37
N ARG A 60 -9.86 -10.75 -24.34
CA ARG A 60 -10.47 -9.46 -23.99
C ARG A 60 -9.44 -8.40 -23.59
N MET A 61 -8.35 -8.78 -22.92
CA MET A 61 -7.25 -7.87 -22.61
C MET A 61 -6.51 -7.39 -23.87
N HIS A 62 -6.33 -8.25 -24.88
CA HIS A 62 -5.73 -7.86 -26.15
C HIS A 62 -6.63 -6.90 -26.94
N GLU A 63 -7.94 -7.14 -26.95
CA GLU A 63 -8.93 -6.29 -27.61
C GLU A 63 -9.04 -4.90 -26.96
N ALA A 64 -8.86 -4.80 -25.65
CA ALA A 64 -8.99 -3.58 -24.86
C ALA A 64 -8.17 -2.40 -25.42
N ARG A 65 -7.02 -2.69 -26.05
CA ARG A 65 -6.18 -1.67 -26.68
C ARG A 65 -6.90 -0.92 -27.80
N ALA A 66 -7.71 -1.61 -28.60
CA ALA A 66 -8.46 -1.00 -29.69
C ALA A 66 -9.64 -0.14 -29.20
N GLU A 67 -10.03 -0.29 -27.93
CA GLU A 67 -11.19 0.35 -27.31
C GLU A 67 -10.80 1.55 -26.42
N GLY A 68 -9.53 1.96 -26.47
CA GLY A 68 -9.02 3.11 -25.71
C GLY A 68 -8.69 2.81 -24.25
N VAL A 69 -8.37 1.56 -23.90
CA VAL A 69 -7.77 1.24 -22.60
C VAL A 69 -6.26 1.55 -22.65
N ASP A 70 -5.83 2.49 -21.80
CA ASP A 70 -4.45 3.02 -21.81
C ASP A 70 -3.46 2.16 -21.00
N PHE A 71 -3.91 1.46 -19.96
CA PHE A 71 -3.06 0.65 -19.09
C PHE A 71 -3.85 -0.45 -18.37
N LEU A 72 -3.13 -1.45 -17.88
CA LEU A 72 -3.65 -2.51 -17.02
C LEU A 72 -3.20 -2.29 -15.57
N ASN A 73 -4.12 -2.42 -14.62
CA ASN A 73 -3.77 -2.54 -13.20
C ASN A 73 -3.99 -3.98 -12.75
N VAL A 74 -2.89 -4.72 -12.57
CA VAL A 74 -2.92 -6.15 -12.28
C VAL A 74 -2.98 -6.37 -10.78
N ILE A 75 -3.99 -7.12 -10.31
CA ILE A 75 -4.10 -7.59 -8.92
C ILE A 75 -4.29 -9.11 -8.98
N ARG A 76 -3.59 -9.83 -8.09
CA ARG A 76 -3.67 -11.30 -8.02
C ARG A 76 -4.10 -11.74 -6.63
N GLY A 77 -5.06 -12.67 -6.59
CA GLY A 77 -5.51 -13.36 -5.38
C GLY A 77 -7.04 -13.40 -5.29
N GLN A 78 -7.54 -13.84 -4.14
CA GLN A 78 -8.97 -14.01 -3.88
C GLN A 78 -9.29 -13.44 -2.48
N ILE A 79 -10.54 -13.02 -2.25
CA ILE A 79 -10.94 -12.33 -1.01
C ILE A 79 -12.01 -13.07 -0.20
N HIS A 80 -12.32 -14.31 -0.57
CA HIS A 80 -13.41 -15.09 0.04
C HIS A 80 -13.08 -15.64 1.44
N THR A 81 -11.80 -15.63 1.85
CA THR A 81 -11.35 -15.95 3.22
C THR A 81 -10.18 -15.04 3.60
N ASP A 82 -9.95 -14.85 4.90
CA ASP A 82 -8.79 -14.11 5.41
C ASP A 82 -7.47 -14.68 4.89
N ALA A 83 -7.34 -16.01 4.87
CA ALA A 83 -6.17 -16.70 4.36
C ALA A 83 -5.94 -16.38 2.87
N ALA A 84 -7.00 -16.44 2.05
CA ALA A 84 -6.90 -16.07 0.64
C ALA A 84 -6.57 -14.59 0.46
N MET A 85 -7.15 -13.71 1.28
CA MET A 85 -6.92 -12.26 1.25
C MET A 85 -5.45 -11.91 1.51
N THR A 86 -4.72 -12.70 2.32
CA THR A 86 -3.27 -12.49 2.49
C THR A 86 -2.46 -12.65 1.21
N ASN A 87 -2.99 -13.38 0.21
CA ASN A 87 -2.38 -13.45 -1.12
C ASN A 87 -2.68 -12.22 -1.97
N VAL A 88 -3.74 -11.45 -1.68
CA VAL A 88 -3.98 -10.15 -2.34
C VAL A 88 -3.21 -9.03 -1.64
N ILE A 89 -3.19 -9.06 -0.31
CA ILE A 89 -2.59 -8.03 0.54
C ILE A 89 -1.56 -8.67 1.47
N PRO A 90 -0.32 -8.90 0.99
CA PRO A 90 0.69 -9.61 1.76
C PRO A 90 1.01 -8.91 3.08
N VAL A 91 0.94 -9.67 4.17
CA VAL A 91 1.14 -9.24 5.56
C VAL A 91 2.64 -9.21 5.94
N GLN A 92 2.94 -8.80 7.16
CA GLN A 92 4.30 -8.80 7.70
C GLN A 92 4.97 -10.17 7.60
N GLY A 93 6.26 -10.18 7.25
CA GLY A 93 7.07 -11.40 7.17
C GLY A 93 6.85 -12.27 5.92
N MET A 94 5.92 -11.92 5.04
CA MET A 94 5.77 -12.60 3.74
C MET A 94 6.94 -12.25 2.80
N ARG A 95 6.90 -12.67 1.53
CA ARG A 95 7.87 -12.26 0.51
C ARG A 95 7.57 -10.83 0.03
N SER A 96 8.61 -10.07 -0.33
CA SER A 96 8.44 -8.77 -1.02
C SER A 96 8.04 -9.02 -2.47
N ALA A 97 7.13 -8.19 -3.00
CA ALA A 97 6.65 -8.23 -4.38
C ALA A 97 6.28 -9.65 -4.89
N PRO A 98 5.45 -10.44 -4.17
CA PRO A 98 5.28 -11.87 -4.45
C PRO A 98 4.63 -12.18 -5.82
N HIS A 99 4.00 -11.19 -6.46
CA HIS A 99 3.31 -11.35 -7.75
C HIS A 99 3.93 -10.54 -8.88
N LEU A 100 5.14 -10.01 -8.67
CA LEU A 100 5.83 -9.20 -9.67
C LEU A 100 6.06 -9.98 -10.98
N ASP A 101 6.56 -11.21 -10.90
CA ASP A 101 6.76 -12.08 -12.06
C ASP A 101 5.45 -12.40 -12.80
N PHE A 102 4.33 -12.48 -12.08
CA PHE A 102 3.01 -12.70 -12.69
C PHE A 102 2.55 -11.47 -13.47
N ALA A 103 2.67 -10.28 -12.89
CA ALA A 103 2.36 -9.03 -13.58
C ALA A 103 3.27 -8.81 -14.80
N GLY A 104 4.57 -9.15 -14.68
CA GLY A 104 5.52 -9.10 -15.80
C GLY A 104 5.14 -10.00 -16.97
N ARG A 105 4.61 -11.20 -16.70
CA ARG A 105 4.07 -12.08 -17.76
C ARG A 105 2.85 -11.46 -18.44
N ILE A 106 1.89 -10.92 -17.68
CA ILE A 106 0.72 -10.24 -18.28
C ILE A 106 1.16 -9.09 -19.16
N ARG A 107 2.12 -8.28 -18.69
CA ARG A 107 2.69 -7.18 -19.48
C ARG A 107 3.30 -7.67 -20.79
N ALA A 108 4.11 -8.73 -20.74
CA ALA A 108 4.78 -9.30 -21.90
C ALA A 108 3.79 -9.86 -22.94
N GLU A 109 2.72 -10.51 -22.49
CA GLU A 109 1.69 -11.08 -23.37
C GLU A 109 0.80 -9.98 -23.97
N VAL A 110 0.24 -9.09 -23.15
CA VAL A 110 -0.77 -8.12 -23.61
C VAL A 110 -0.14 -6.91 -24.30
N GLY A 111 1.06 -6.50 -23.89
CA GLY A 111 1.77 -5.36 -24.47
C GLY A 111 1.20 -3.98 -24.10
N LEU A 112 0.28 -3.91 -23.14
CA LEU A 112 -0.21 -2.65 -22.56
C LEU A 112 0.65 -2.20 -21.37
N PRO A 113 0.80 -0.87 -21.16
CA PRO A 113 1.41 -0.35 -19.94
C PRO A 113 0.81 -1.01 -18.69
N THR A 114 1.64 -1.58 -17.85
CA THR A 114 1.19 -2.40 -16.72
C THR A 114 1.59 -1.79 -15.39
N PHE A 115 0.58 -1.58 -14.55
CA PHE A 115 0.65 -1.15 -13.17
C PHE A 115 0.40 -2.34 -12.25
N HIS A 116 1.21 -2.47 -11.20
CA HIS A 116 1.01 -3.50 -10.19
C HIS A 116 1.50 -3.02 -8.83
N ALA A 117 0.88 -3.54 -7.77
CA ALA A 117 1.24 -3.26 -6.39
C ALA A 117 1.70 -4.56 -5.67
N ALA A 118 1.07 -4.91 -4.54
CA ALA A 118 1.37 -6.09 -3.72
C ALA A 118 2.76 -6.10 -3.06
N ARG A 119 2.91 -5.33 -1.97
CA ARG A 119 4.08 -5.34 -1.08
C ARG A 119 5.40 -5.05 -1.82
N ILE A 120 5.44 -3.94 -2.55
CA ILE A 120 6.66 -3.29 -3.00
C ILE A 120 6.93 -2.14 -2.01
N PRO A 121 7.72 -2.38 -0.94
CA PRO A 121 7.76 -1.50 0.22
C PRO A 121 8.80 -0.38 0.11
N ASP A 122 9.72 -0.49 -0.84
CA ASP A 122 10.90 0.36 -0.96
C ASP A 122 11.21 0.71 -2.42
N VAL A 123 12.01 1.77 -2.59
CA VAL A 123 12.36 2.34 -3.89
C VAL A 123 13.26 1.40 -4.70
N ALA A 124 14.13 0.62 -4.05
CA ALA A 124 15.02 -0.30 -4.75
C ALA A 124 14.23 -1.43 -5.45
N THR A 125 13.24 -2.01 -4.75
CA THR A 125 12.31 -2.99 -5.31
C THR A 125 11.48 -2.38 -6.44
N ALA A 126 10.98 -1.14 -6.26
CA ALA A 126 10.24 -0.43 -7.30
C ALA A 126 11.11 -0.18 -8.56
N ARG A 127 12.35 0.29 -8.38
CA ARG A 127 13.32 0.51 -9.45
C ARG A 127 13.63 -0.79 -10.19
N HIS A 128 13.82 -1.89 -9.46
CA HIS A 128 14.02 -3.21 -10.06
C HIS A 128 12.82 -3.63 -10.92
N ALA A 129 11.60 -3.47 -10.42
CA ALA A 129 10.38 -3.84 -11.14
C ALA A 129 10.25 -3.12 -12.49
N VAL A 130 10.60 -1.82 -12.54
CA VAL A 130 10.58 -1.04 -13.79
C VAL A 130 11.78 -1.36 -14.67
N ALA A 131 13.00 -1.33 -14.14
CA ALA A 131 14.22 -1.52 -14.92
C ALA A 131 14.36 -2.93 -15.52
N SER A 132 13.74 -3.94 -14.91
CA SER A 132 13.68 -5.31 -15.45
C SER A 132 12.56 -5.51 -16.48
N GLY A 133 11.79 -4.47 -16.80
CA GLY A 133 10.70 -4.53 -17.77
C GLY A 133 9.47 -5.32 -17.28
N GLN A 134 9.36 -5.57 -15.98
CA GLN A 134 8.20 -6.27 -15.43
C GLN A 134 7.00 -5.34 -15.28
N LEU A 135 7.21 -4.06 -15.00
CA LEU A 135 6.16 -3.04 -14.83
C LEU A 135 6.55 -1.74 -15.52
N ASP A 136 5.55 -0.97 -15.95
CA ASP A 136 5.74 0.40 -16.42
C ASP A 136 5.49 1.42 -15.30
N MET A 137 4.69 1.04 -14.29
CA MET A 137 4.42 1.83 -13.10
C MET A 137 4.31 0.93 -11.87
N VAL A 138 4.68 1.44 -10.69
CA VAL A 138 4.70 0.67 -9.44
C VAL A 138 3.75 1.26 -8.40
N GLY A 139 2.81 0.45 -7.93
CA GLY A 139 1.84 0.84 -6.91
C GLY A 139 2.40 0.64 -5.51
N MET A 140 2.60 1.73 -4.77
CA MET A 140 3.25 1.71 -3.45
C MET A 140 2.34 2.24 -2.33
N THR A 141 1.07 1.82 -2.26
CA THR A 141 0.05 2.36 -1.33
C THR A 141 0.54 2.49 0.12
N ARG A 142 0.98 1.38 0.74
CA ARG A 142 1.44 1.39 2.14
C ARG A 142 2.77 2.14 2.33
N ALA A 143 3.61 2.20 1.29
CA ALA A 143 4.83 3.00 1.34
C ALA A 143 4.49 4.49 1.36
N HIS A 144 3.54 4.94 0.54
CA HIS A 144 3.05 6.33 0.57
C HIS A 144 2.34 6.68 1.89
N MET A 145 1.69 5.73 2.54
CA MET A 145 1.18 5.95 3.90
C MET A 145 2.32 6.17 4.89
N ALA A 146 3.38 5.35 4.84
CA ALA A 146 4.55 5.55 5.69
C ALA A 146 5.28 6.86 5.37
N ASP A 147 5.39 7.20 4.10
CA ASP A 147 6.04 8.42 3.64
C ASP A 147 5.35 9.00 2.39
N PRO A 148 4.51 10.05 2.55
CA PRO A 148 3.87 10.70 1.41
C PRO A 148 4.88 11.47 0.53
N LEU A 149 6.10 11.71 1.03
CA LEU A 149 7.13 12.49 0.35
C LEU A 149 8.09 11.62 -0.48
N ILE A 150 7.84 10.31 -0.65
CA ILE A 150 8.71 9.39 -1.42
C ILE A 150 9.18 10.01 -2.74
N VAL A 151 8.25 10.49 -3.57
CA VAL A 151 8.57 11.03 -4.89
C VAL A 151 9.41 12.32 -4.76
N ALA A 152 9.01 13.23 -3.87
CA ALA A 152 9.74 14.48 -3.64
C ALA A 152 11.16 14.23 -3.12
N LYS A 153 11.34 13.25 -2.23
CA LYS A 153 12.63 12.84 -1.69
C LYS A 153 13.52 12.20 -2.75
N ILE A 154 12.97 11.32 -3.61
CA ILE A 154 13.69 10.76 -4.77
C ILE A 154 14.18 11.89 -5.69
N MET A 155 13.29 12.81 -6.08
CA MET A 155 13.64 13.93 -6.97
C MET A 155 14.72 14.85 -6.38
N ALA A 156 14.77 14.96 -5.05
CA ALA A 156 15.78 15.73 -4.32
C ALA A 156 17.07 14.95 -4.01
N GLY A 157 17.17 13.67 -4.42
CA GLY A 157 18.31 12.81 -4.12
C GLY A 157 18.44 12.41 -2.65
N ARG A 158 17.34 12.43 -1.89
CA ARG A 158 17.27 12.11 -0.45
C ARG A 158 16.56 10.78 -0.20
N GLU A 159 16.98 9.73 -0.92
CA GLU A 159 16.33 8.41 -0.83
C GLU A 159 16.53 7.77 0.56
N GLU A 160 17.63 8.08 1.22
CA GLU A 160 17.96 7.66 2.58
C GLU A 160 17.00 8.22 3.65
N ASP A 161 16.37 9.38 3.37
CA ASP A 161 15.40 10.02 4.27
C ASP A 161 14.01 9.37 4.18
N ILE A 162 13.79 8.45 3.24
CA ILE A 162 12.47 7.86 3.00
C ILE A 162 12.08 6.95 4.17
N ARG A 163 10.95 7.25 4.81
CA ARG A 163 10.40 6.46 5.90
C ARG A 163 9.85 5.13 5.37
N PRO A 164 10.49 3.98 5.68
CA PRO A 164 10.09 2.72 5.07
C PRO A 164 8.75 2.20 5.62
N CYS A 165 7.99 1.54 4.76
CA CYS A 165 6.88 0.71 5.22
C CYS A 165 7.43 -0.60 5.80
N VAL A 166 7.19 -0.84 7.08
CA VAL A 166 7.63 -2.07 7.78
C VAL A 166 6.64 -3.24 7.66
N GLY A 167 5.58 -3.07 6.86
CA GLY A 167 4.59 -4.11 6.61
C GLY A 167 3.81 -4.55 7.86
N ALA A 168 3.71 -3.71 8.89
CA ALA A 168 3.05 -4.05 10.16
C ALA A 168 1.54 -4.29 10.06
N ASN A 169 0.92 -3.98 8.90
CA ASN A 169 -0.50 -4.16 8.60
C ASN A 169 -1.52 -3.45 9.52
N TYR A 170 -1.07 -2.69 10.51
CA TYR A 170 -1.91 -1.85 11.36
C TYR A 170 -2.87 -0.93 10.58
N CYS A 171 -2.44 -0.45 9.41
CA CYS A 171 -3.28 0.33 8.50
C CYS A 171 -4.52 -0.41 8.03
N LEU A 172 -4.40 -1.69 7.69
CA LEU A 172 -5.56 -2.50 7.29
C LEU A 172 -6.38 -2.95 8.49
N ASP A 173 -5.73 -3.37 9.58
CA ASP A 173 -6.44 -3.79 10.80
C ASP A 173 -7.38 -2.68 11.29
N ARG A 174 -6.91 -1.42 11.22
CA ARG A 174 -7.73 -0.24 11.56
C ARG A 174 -8.89 -0.02 10.58
N ILE A 175 -8.70 -0.21 9.28
CA ILE A 175 -9.80 -0.05 8.30
C ILE A 175 -10.92 -1.04 8.62
N TYR A 176 -10.58 -2.31 8.86
CA TYR A 176 -11.57 -3.36 9.08
C TYR A 176 -12.21 -3.33 10.47
N GLN A 177 -11.46 -2.93 11.51
CA GLN A 177 -11.93 -2.99 12.90
C GLN A 177 -12.37 -1.65 13.48
N ALA A 178 -11.86 -0.53 12.95
CA ALA A 178 -12.03 0.80 13.53
C ALA A 178 -12.51 1.87 12.53
N GLY A 179 -12.60 1.55 11.23
CA GLY A 179 -13.16 2.43 10.19
C GLY A 179 -12.24 3.56 9.73
N ASP A 180 -10.97 3.57 10.11
CA ASP A 180 -9.97 4.55 9.67
C ASP A 180 -8.65 3.89 9.28
N ALA A 181 -7.78 4.62 8.57
CA ALA A 181 -6.49 4.11 8.11
C ALA A 181 -5.36 4.86 8.81
N LEU A 182 -4.62 4.16 9.68
CA LEU A 182 -3.50 4.74 10.43
C LEU A 182 -2.20 4.00 10.14
N CYS A 183 -1.05 4.69 10.22
CA CYS A 183 0.24 4.05 10.06
C CYS A 183 0.94 3.89 11.42
N THR A 184 1.54 2.71 11.65
CA THR A 184 2.40 2.46 12.82
C THR A 184 3.65 3.34 12.80
N HIS A 185 4.16 3.65 11.60
CA HIS A 185 5.43 4.39 11.45
C HIS A 185 5.21 5.89 11.24
N ASN A 186 4.15 6.26 10.51
CA ASN A 186 3.79 7.67 10.28
C ASN A 186 2.61 8.07 11.15
N ALA A 187 2.87 8.80 12.23
CA ALA A 187 1.82 9.24 13.14
C ALA A 187 0.79 10.17 12.45
N ALA A 188 1.20 10.91 11.42
CA ALA A 188 0.35 11.86 10.70
C ALA A 188 -0.67 11.21 9.76
N THR A 189 -0.44 9.97 9.32
CA THR A 189 -1.37 9.27 8.42
C THR A 189 -2.76 9.15 9.04
N GLY A 190 -3.77 9.61 8.31
CA GLY A 190 -5.17 9.64 8.75
C GLY A 190 -5.48 10.76 9.75
N ARG A 191 -4.53 11.66 10.00
CA ARG A 191 -4.63 12.78 10.96
C ARG A 191 -4.13 14.11 10.38
N GLU A 192 -4.04 14.21 9.07
CA GLU A 192 -3.35 15.30 8.35
C GLU A 192 -3.94 16.68 8.68
N LEU A 193 -5.23 16.76 9.01
CA LEU A 193 -5.90 18.01 9.40
C LEU A 193 -5.39 18.59 10.74
N THR A 194 -4.86 17.77 11.64
CA THR A 194 -4.39 18.19 12.97
C THR A 194 -2.93 17.83 13.25
N MET A 195 -2.34 16.96 12.43
CA MET A 195 -0.96 16.48 12.56
C MET A 195 -0.25 16.58 11.20
N PRO A 196 0.69 17.54 11.03
CA PRO A 196 1.38 17.75 9.76
C PRO A 196 2.36 16.61 9.43
N HIS A 197 2.64 16.46 8.14
CA HIS A 197 3.79 15.67 7.67
C HIS A 197 5.12 16.38 7.94
N ASP A 198 6.23 15.66 7.76
CA ASP A 198 7.56 16.12 8.15
C ASP A 198 7.98 17.46 7.52
N ASP A 199 7.59 17.71 6.26
CA ASP A 199 7.86 18.95 5.52
C ASP A 199 7.03 20.15 6.00
N GLN A 200 5.99 19.90 6.81
CA GLN A 200 5.05 20.90 7.31
C GLN A 200 5.21 21.17 8.81
N ILE A 201 6.17 20.53 9.48
CA ILE A 201 6.45 20.77 10.90
C ILE A 201 7.06 22.17 11.07
N THR A 202 6.31 23.05 11.75
CA THR A 202 6.73 24.44 12.02
C THR A 202 7.62 24.56 13.25
N GLN A 203 8.51 25.55 13.24
CA GLN A 203 9.34 25.88 14.40
C GLN A 203 8.48 26.32 15.60
N ALA A 204 8.92 25.97 16.80
CA ALA A 204 8.29 26.47 18.03
C ALA A 204 8.55 27.96 18.21
N ALA A 205 7.55 28.71 18.69
CA ALA A 205 7.68 30.13 19.00
C ALA A 205 8.78 30.43 20.04
N ALA A 206 9.02 29.49 20.97
CA ALA A 206 10.10 29.56 21.94
C ALA A 206 10.84 28.22 22.00
N ARG A 207 12.17 28.28 21.84
CA ARG A 207 13.03 27.11 22.02
C ARG A 207 13.10 26.73 23.49
N LYS A 208 13.18 25.42 23.74
CA LYS A 208 13.24 24.82 25.08
C LYS A 208 14.27 23.70 25.07
N HIS A 209 14.67 23.27 26.26
CA HIS A 209 15.38 22.01 26.44
C HIS A 209 14.36 20.93 26.83
N VAL A 210 14.19 19.93 25.97
CA VAL A 210 13.28 18.79 26.17
C VAL A 210 14.10 17.59 26.60
N VAL A 211 13.74 16.98 27.73
CA VAL A 211 14.33 15.73 28.20
C VAL A 211 13.35 14.60 27.96
N VAL A 212 13.79 13.57 27.23
CA VAL A 212 13.01 12.36 26.94
C VAL A 212 13.67 11.19 27.67
N VAL A 213 12.90 10.45 28.47
CA VAL A 213 13.38 9.26 29.20
C VAL A 213 12.76 8.02 28.56
N GLY A 214 13.61 7.19 27.96
CA GLY A 214 13.28 6.05 27.13
C GLY A 214 13.44 6.35 25.65
N ALA A 215 14.26 5.59 24.95
CA ALA A 215 14.45 5.60 23.50
C ALA A 215 13.69 4.45 22.82
N GLY A 216 12.51 4.09 23.34
CA GLY A 216 11.52 3.29 22.60
C GLY A 216 10.83 4.11 21.50
N PRO A 217 9.92 3.52 20.71
CA PRO A 217 9.27 4.22 19.58
C PRO A 217 8.60 5.54 19.97
N ALA A 218 7.89 5.58 21.10
CA ALA A 218 7.24 6.80 21.58
C ALA A 218 8.25 7.90 21.93
N GLY A 219 9.34 7.53 22.61
CA GLY A 219 10.39 8.48 22.99
C GLY A 219 11.19 8.97 21.80
N LEU A 220 11.52 8.09 20.85
CA LEU A 220 12.19 8.46 19.60
C LEU A 220 11.35 9.43 18.77
N GLU A 221 10.04 9.16 18.61
CA GLU A 221 9.17 10.07 17.85
C GLU A 221 9.00 11.42 18.56
N ALA A 222 8.83 11.41 19.89
CA ALA A 222 8.77 12.65 20.67
C ALA A 222 10.06 13.47 20.55
N ALA A 223 11.22 12.80 20.62
CA ALA A 223 12.53 13.42 20.46
C ALA A 223 12.72 14.01 19.06
N ARG A 224 12.37 13.25 18.01
CA ARG A 224 12.45 13.66 16.61
C ARG A 224 11.62 14.91 16.34
N VAL A 225 10.33 14.87 16.69
CA VAL A 225 9.42 16.02 16.46
C VAL A 225 9.85 17.23 17.29
N ALA A 226 10.28 17.05 18.55
CA ALA A 226 10.79 18.15 19.35
C ALA A 226 12.05 18.79 18.73
N ALA A 227 12.98 17.99 18.22
CA ALA A 227 14.17 18.47 17.54
C ALA A 227 13.82 19.21 16.24
N MET A 228 12.90 18.67 15.42
CA MET A 228 12.42 19.33 14.20
C MET A 228 11.76 20.68 14.47
N ARG A 229 11.08 20.83 15.63
CA ARG A 229 10.52 22.11 16.09
C ARG A 229 11.57 23.10 16.63
N GLY A 230 12.85 22.73 16.62
CA GLY A 230 13.99 23.57 17.01
C GLY A 230 14.37 23.52 18.49
N HIS A 231 13.84 22.55 19.26
CA HIS A 231 14.21 22.36 20.66
C HIS A 231 15.57 21.69 20.79
N LYS A 232 16.31 21.98 21.87
CA LYS A 232 17.44 21.14 22.29
C LYS A 232 16.87 19.90 22.95
N VAL A 233 17.21 18.71 22.47
CA VAL A 233 16.67 17.45 22.99
C VAL A 233 17.78 16.63 23.64
N THR A 234 17.50 16.06 24.81
CA THR A 234 18.36 15.06 25.45
C THR A 234 17.53 13.81 25.69
N VAL A 235 17.99 12.68 25.15
CA VAL A 235 17.33 11.38 25.30
C VAL A 235 18.16 10.51 26.24
N PHE A 236 17.52 9.93 27.25
CA PHE A 236 18.11 8.92 28.13
C PHE A 236 17.53 7.56 27.78
N GLU A 237 18.38 6.54 27.68
CA GLU A 237 17.98 5.14 27.51
C GLU A 237 18.78 4.28 28.48
N ALA A 238 18.12 3.31 29.10
CA ALA A 238 18.76 2.39 30.03
C ALA A 238 19.43 1.23 29.30
N ALA A 239 18.88 0.81 28.16
CA ALA A 239 19.45 -0.19 27.26
C ALA A 239 20.68 0.35 26.51
N PRO A 240 21.57 -0.53 26.02
CA PRO A 240 22.73 -0.12 25.23
C PRO A 240 22.36 0.51 23.88
N ASP A 241 21.15 0.23 23.38
CA ASP A 241 20.67 0.71 22.10
C ASP A 241 19.23 1.24 22.15
N ALA A 242 18.95 2.22 21.30
CA ALA A 242 17.59 2.71 21.07
C ALA A 242 16.70 1.69 20.35
N GLY A 243 15.40 1.76 20.65
CA GLY A 243 14.32 1.07 19.94
C GLY A 243 13.35 0.31 20.86
N GLY A 244 13.72 0.09 22.12
CA GLY A 244 12.87 -0.55 23.14
C GLY A 244 12.26 -1.87 22.66
N GLN A 245 10.95 -2.04 22.84
CA GLN A 245 10.25 -3.28 22.47
C GLN A 245 10.28 -3.59 20.96
N LEU A 246 10.51 -2.60 20.09
CA LEU A 246 10.62 -2.85 18.65
C LEU A 246 11.89 -3.63 18.31
N ARG A 247 13.01 -3.43 19.03
CA ARG A 247 14.22 -4.25 18.86
C ARG A 247 13.92 -5.71 19.20
N LEU A 248 13.18 -5.96 20.29
CA LEU A 248 12.78 -7.31 20.68
C LEU A 248 11.86 -7.93 19.62
N ALA A 249 10.87 -7.18 19.13
CA ALA A 249 9.96 -7.66 18.08
C ALA A 249 10.72 -8.04 16.79
N ALA A 250 11.72 -7.23 16.40
CA ALA A 250 12.51 -7.44 15.19
C ALA A 250 13.42 -8.68 15.24
N GLN A 251 13.67 -9.28 16.41
CA GLN A 251 14.42 -10.54 16.51
C GLN A 251 13.67 -11.73 15.89
N SER A 252 12.35 -11.65 15.79
CA SER A 252 11.57 -12.65 15.06
C SER A 252 11.75 -12.48 13.55
N ALA A 253 12.11 -13.55 12.85
CA ALA A 253 12.31 -13.53 11.40
C ALA A 253 11.09 -12.99 10.60
N ARG A 254 9.87 -13.18 11.13
CA ARG A 254 8.61 -12.70 10.54
C ARG A 254 8.32 -11.22 10.82
N ARG A 255 9.03 -10.59 11.76
CA ARG A 255 8.85 -9.19 12.18
C ARG A 255 10.12 -8.37 12.00
N ARG A 256 11.13 -8.92 11.32
CA ARG A 256 12.45 -8.29 11.13
C ARG A 256 12.33 -6.88 10.56
N GLU A 257 11.36 -6.64 9.68
CA GLU A 257 11.15 -5.33 9.05
C GLU A 257 10.79 -4.22 10.07
N MET A 258 10.34 -4.56 11.28
CA MET A 258 10.08 -3.57 12.35
C MET A 258 11.33 -2.78 12.74
N ILE A 259 12.53 -3.31 12.50
CA ILE A 259 13.78 -2.59 12.73
C ILE A 259 13.85 -1.29 11.92
N GLY A 260 13.17 -1.23 10.77
CA GLY A 260 13.10 -0.04 9.93
C GLY A 260 12.45 1.18 10.61
N ILE A 261 11.71 0.99 11.72
CA ILE A 261 11.22 2.11 12.54
C ILE A 261 12.35 2.75 13.37
N ILE A 262 13.35 1.97 13.75
CA ILE A 262 14.47 2.39 14.62
C ILE A 262 15.64 2.91 13.78
N ASP A 263 15.86 2.28 12.62
CA ASP A 263 16.98 2.59 11.72
C ASP A 263 16.70 3.82 10.87
N TRP A 264 15.42 4.13 10.60
CA TRP A 264 15.02 5.42 10.02
C TRP A 264 15.27 6.54 11.03
N ARG A 265 16.21 7.43 10.73
CA ARG A 265 16.67 8.51 11.63
C ARG A 265 16.90 9.80 10.86
#